data_AF-A0A1B7N8A4-F1
#
_entry.id   AF-A0A1B7N8A4-F1
#
_cell.length_a   1.000
_cell.length_b   1.000
_cell.length_c   1.000
_cell.angle_alpha   90.00
_cell.angle_beta   90.00
_cell.angle_gamma   90.00
#
_symmetry.space_group_name_H-M   'P 1'
#
loop_
_entity.id
_entity.type
_entity.pdbx_description
1 polymer ?
#
loop_
_entity_poly.entity_id
_entity_poly.type
_entity_poly.pdbx_seq_one_letter_code
_entity_poly.pdbx_strand_id
1 'polypeptide(L)'
;MWARAAGLSDDELTRFSRDDLVQARNGQASYGHIIFGKLRLPAVYDQLGEGFIHIRIHHQGSSGWKLHAIHHLTASFDDDGHPHSWRAIHPDDYPLEFFEYHSELHEAPQRPSKR
;
A
#
# COMPACT_ATOMS: atom_id res chain seq x y z
N MET A 1 5.31 -9.19 1.34
CA MET A 1 4.66 -7.88 1.53
C MET A 1 5.64 -6.71 1.35
N TRP A 2 6.75 -6.73 2.10
CA TRP A 2 7.71 -5.61 2.21
C TRP A 2 8.98 -5.78 1.37
N ALA A 3 8.91 -6.44 0.23
CA ALA A 3 10.10 -6.79 -0.56
C ALA A 3 10.96 -5.58 -0.96
N ARG A 4 10.34 -4.42 -1.27
CA ARG A 4 11.06 -3.18 -1.62
C ARG A 4 11.72 -2.49 -0.43
N ALA A 5 11.37 -2.87 0.80
CA ALA A 5 12.02 -2.41 2.02
C ALA A 5 13.04 -3.42 2.57
N ALA A 6 13.38 -4.45 1.78
CA ALA A 6 14.34 -5.46 2.21
C ALA A 6 15.71 -4.81 2.50
N GLY A 7 16.21 -5.00 3.71
CA GLY A 7 17.48 -4.43 4.17
C GLY A 7 17.38 -3.06 4.83
N LEU A 8 16.19 -2.45 4.89
CA LEU A 8 15.95 -1.24 5.68
C LEU A 8 15.64 -1.60 7.12
N SER A 9 16.11 -0.77 8.05
CA SER A 9 15.67 -0.80 9.45
C SER A 9 14.29 -0.17 9.62
N ASP A 10 13.62 -0.48 10.72
CA ASP A 10 12.32 0.14 11.08
C ASP A 10 12.44 1.66 11.18
N ASP A 11 13.56 2.17 11.72
CA ASP A 11 13.84 3.61 11.79
C ASP A 11 13.91 4.24 10.40
N GLU A 12 14.53 3.57 9.43
CA GLU A 12 14.59 4.07 8.06
C GLU A 12 13.22 4.03 7.37
N LEU A 13 12.46 2.96 7.59
CA LEU A 13 11.13 2.79 7.01
C LEU A 13 10.09 3.76 7.58
N THR A 14 10.29 4.23 8.81
CA THR A 14 9.36 5.12 9.54
C THR A 14 9.77 6.60 9.56
N ARG A 15 10.86 6.98 8.88
CA ARG A 15 11.34 8.37 8.77
C ARG A 15 10.47 9.32 7.95
N PHE A 16 9.34 8.87 7.43
CA PHE A 16 8.41 9.72 6.71
C PHE A 16 7.82 10.81 7.63
N SER A 17 7.37 11.89 7.02
CA SER A 17 6.79 13.06 7.67
C SER A 17 5.41 13.37 7.09
N ARG A 18 4.80 14.47 7.56
CA ARG A 18 3.54 14.96 6.98
C ARG A 18 3.67 15.28 5.50
N ASP A 19 4.83 15.74 5.06
CA ASP A 19 5.06 16.17 3.68
C ASP A 19 5.15 14.98 2.71
N ASP A 20 5.27 13.76 3.25
CA ASP A 20 5.27 12.51 2.47
C ASP A 20 3.87 11.97 2.19
N LEU A 21 2.80 12.57 2.75
CA LEU A 21 1.42 12.28 2.36
C LEU A 21 1.11 13.02 1.04
N VAL A 22 1.35 12.34 -0.09
CA VAL A 22 1.29 12.97 -1.41
C VAL A 22 -0.12 13.04 -1.99
N GLN A 23 -1.03 12.14 -1.57
CA GLN A 23 -2.42 12.15 -2.00
C GLN A 23 -3.34 11.66 -0.87
N ALA A 24 -4.54 12.23 -0.81
CA ALA A 24 -5.59 11.77 0.08
C ALA A 24 -6.94 11.78 -0.63
N ARG A 25 -7.78 10.79 -0.35
CA ARG A 25 -9.18 10.71 -0.83
C ARG A 25 -10.09 10.43 0.35
N ASN A 26 -11.20 11.14 0.44
CA ASN A 26 -12.25 10.82 1.40
C ASN A 26 -13.34 9.97 0.73
N GLY A 27 -13.95 9.09 1.51
CA GLY A 27 -15.15 8.35 1.14
C GLY A 27 -16.09 8.29 2.35
N GLN A 28 -17.36 8.66 2.15
CA GLN A 28 -18.38 8.50 3.17
C GLN A 28 -19.09 7.15 2.96
N ALA A 29 -19.05 6.30 3.97
CA ALA A 29 -19.78 5.04 4.00
C ALA A 29 -20.92 5.13 5.02
N SER A 30 -21.93 4.26 4.88
CA SER A 30 -23.05 4.18 5.84
C SER A 30 -22.60 3.89 7.28
N TYR A 31 -21.42 3.30 7.43
CA TYR A 31 -20.83 2.89 8.70
C TYR A 31 -19.65 3.79 9.15
N GLY A 32 -19.49 4.98 8.56
CA GLY A 32 -18.52 5.98 9.01
C GLY A 32 -17.74 6.66 7.88
N HIS A 33 -16.68 7.38 8.26
CA HIS A 33 -15.81 8.07 7.30
C HIS A 33 -14.57 7.24 7.02
N ILE A 34 -14.23 7.10 5.74
CA ILE A 34 -13.03 6.42 5.28
C ILE A 34 -12.13 7.48 4.65
N ILE A 35 -10.85 7.47 5.04
CA ILE A 35 -9.80 8.25 4.38
C ILE A 35 -8.81 7.26 3.78
N PHE A 36 -8.53 7.43 2.50
CA PHE A 36 -7.42 6.79 1.82
C PHE A 36 -6.25 7.76 1.72
N GLY A 37 -5.03 7.28 1.93
CA GLY A 37 -3.82 8.08 1.80
C GLY A 37 -2.76 7.35 1.00
N LYS A 38 -2.05 8.07 0.13
CA LYS A 38 -0.81 7.62 -0.51
C LYS A 38 0.36 8.25 0.23
N LEU A 39 1.11 7.43 0.95
CA LEU A 39 2.25 7.86 1.76
C LEU A 39 3.55 7.41 1.08
N ARG A 40 4.42 8.37 0.78
CA ARG A 40 5.78 8.11 0.28
C ARG A 40 6.64 7.54 1.41
N LEU A 41 7.48 6.56 1.08
CA LEU A 41 8.49 5.98 1.96
C LEU A 41 9.88 6.46 1.49
N PRO A 42 10.46 7.50 2.12
CA PRO A 42 11.67 8.16 1.61
C PRO A 42 12.88 7.23 1.48
N ALA A 43 12.97 6.22 2.35
CA ALA A 43 14.07 5.25 2.33
C ALA A 43 13.92 4.17 1.24
N VAL A 44 12.76 4.07 0.59
CA VAL A 44 12.54 3.11 -0.50
C VAL A 44 12.79 3.80 -1.83
N TYR A 45 13.96 3.51 -2.40
CA TYR A 45 14.33 3.93 -3.74
C TYR A 45 15.10 2.80 -4.42
N ASP A 46 14.44 2.11 -5.35
CA ASP A 46 14.99 0.94 -6.06
C ASP A 46 14.84 1.10 -7.58
N GLN A 47 14.95 0.00 -8.33
CA GLN A 47 14.82 0.01 -9.79
C GLN A 47 13.42 0.44 -10.28
N LEU A 48 12.41 0.45 -9.40
CA LEU A 48 11.05 0.93 -9.68
C LEU A 48 10.85 2.39 -9.22
N GLY A 49 11.92 3.07 -8.81
CA GLY A 49 11.89 4.44 -8.32
C GLY A 49 11.49 4.51 -6.84
N GLU A 50 10.76 5.56 -6.48
CA GLU A 50 10.27 5.78 -5.11
C GLU A 50 9.24 4.72 -4.69
N GLY A 51 9.14 4.48 -3.38
CA GLY A 51 8.17 3.59 -2.78
C GLY A 51 7.02 4.33 -2.11
N PHE A 52 5.79 3.83 -2.29
CA PHE A 52 4.59 4.39 -1.67
C PHE A 52 3.73 3.28 -1.06
N ILE A 53 3.11 3.54 0.10
CA ILE A 53 2.05 2.68 0.64
C ILE A 53 0.72 3.38 0.52
N HIS A 54 -0.34 2.62 0.23
CA HIS A 54 -1.70 3.15 0.29
C HIS A 54 -2.35 2.67 1.58
N ILE A 55 -2.78 3.61 2.41
CA ILE A 55 -3.40 3.34 3.71
C ILE A 55 -4.89 3.65 3.67
N ARG A 56 -5.67 2.88 4.43
CA ARG A 56 -7.09 3.15 4.71
C ARG A 56 -7.24 3.44 6.19
N ILE A 57 -7.80 4.59 6.51
CA ILE A 57 -8.11 5.02 7.86
C ILE A 57 -9.63 5.08 7.99
N HIS A 58 -10.17 4.47 9.05
CA HIS A 58 -11.61 4.43 9.30
C HIS A 58 -11.95 5.17 10.59
N HIS A 59 -12.98 6.00 10.54
CA HIS A 59 -13.61 6.62 11.69
C HIS A 59 -14.96 5.95 11.99
N GLN A 60 -15.02 5.23 13.10
CA GLN A 60 -16.25 4.58 13.59
C GLN A 60 -16.79 5.31 14.82
N GLY A 61 -17.68 6.29 14.59
CA GLY A 61 -18.42 6.97 15.66
C GLY A 61 -17.52 7.51 16.77
N SER A 62 -17.78 7.09 18.01
CA SER A 62 -17.03 7.53 19.20
C SER A 62 -15.65 6.91 19.37
N SER A 63 -15.27 5.93 18.54
CA SER A 63 -14.00 5.20 18.69
C SER A 63 -12.79 5.87 18.04
N GLY A 64 -13.00 7.01 17.36
CA GLY A 64 -11.95 7.81 16.72
C GLY A 64 -11.44 7.21 15.41
N TRP A 65 -10.34 7.79 14.92
CA TRP A 65 -9.67 7.39 13.68
C TRP A 65 -8.71 6.23 13.93
N LYS A 66 -8.78 5.18 13.10
CA LYS A 66 -7.88 4.03 13.19
C LYS A 66 -7.31 3.67 11.83
N LEU A 67 -6.03 3.35 11.77
CA LEU A 67 -5.45 2.67 10.62
C LEU A 67 -6.15 1.32 10.47
N HIS A 68 -6.82 1.12 9.34
CA HIS A 68 -7.69 -0.02 9.11
C HIS A 68 -7.04 -1.04 8.18
N ALA A 69 -6.38 -0.58 7.11
CA ALA A 69 -5.71 -1.47 6.16
C ALA A 69 -4.55 -0.77 5.45
N ILE A 70 -3.63 -1.57 4.93
CA ILE A 70 -2.62 -1.18 3.96
C ILE A 70 -2.94 -1.95 2.68
N HIS A 71 -3.04 -1.24 1.56
CA HIS A 71 -3.26 -1.86 0.27
C HIS A 71 -2.09 -2.78 -0.08
N HIS A 72 -2.41 -3.90 -0.73
CA HIS A 72 -1.42 -4.83 -1.23
C HIS A 72 -1.95 -5.55 -2.46
N LEU A 73 -1.01 -6.00 -3.28
CA LEU A 73 -1.27 -6.82 -4.46
C LEU A 73 -0.74 -8.23 -4.22
N THR A 74 -1.39 -9.22 -4.83
CA THR A 74 -0.83 -10.57 -4.90
C THR A 74 0.31 -10.55 -5.90
N ALA A 75 1.50 -10.97 -5.47
CA ALA A 75 2.71 -10.91 -6.28
C ALA A 75 3.06 -12.23 -6.95
N SER A 76 2.67 -13.36 -6.36
CA SER A 76 2.87 -14.69 -6.92
C SER A 76 1.85 -15.68 -6.38
N PHE A 77 1.59 -16.72 -7.15
CA PHE A 77 0.83 -17.90 -6.75
C PHE A 77 1.77 -19.11 -6.63
N ASP A 78 1.40 -20.10 -5.83
CA ASP A 78 2.03 -21.42 -5.84
C ASP A 78 1.52 -22.30 -6.99
N ASP A 79 2.04 -23.53 -7.10
CA ASP A 79 1.67 -24.48 -8.17
C ASP A 79 0.19 -24.89 -8.13
N ASP A 80 -0.46 -24.78 -6.96
CA ASP A 80 -1.89 -25.05 -6.76
C ASP A 80 -2.78 -23.81 -7.01
N GLY A 81 -2.17 -22.68 -7.36
CA GLY A 81 -2.87 -21.42 -7.66
C GLY A 81 -3.26 -20.62 -6.42
N HIS A 82 -2.68 -20.90 -5.24
CA HIS A 82 -2.91 -20.11 -4.04
C HIS A 82 -1.94 -18.92 -3.95
N PRO A 83 -2.38 -17.75 -3.45
CA PRO A 83 -1.50 -16.61 -3.20
C PRO A 83 -0.35 -16.98 -2.27
N HIS A 84 0.88 -16.87 -2.76
CA HIS A 84 2.10 -17.20 -2.02
C HIS A 84 2.85 -15.95 -1.53
N SER A 85 2.69 -14.81 -2.22
CA SER A 85 3.33 -13.57 -1.80
C SER A 85 2.50 -12.33 -2.10
N TRP A 86 2.76 -11.27 -1.34
CA TRP A 86 2.08 -9.97 -1.47
C TRP A 86 3.09 -8.83 -1.63
N ARG A 87 2.68 -7.72 -2.24
CA ARG A 87 3.45 -6.46 -2.34
C ARG A 87 2.59 -5.27 -1.92
N ALA A 88 3.06 -4.53 -0.90
CA ALA A 88 2.36 -3.37 -0.36
C ALA A 88 3.02 -2.01 -0.70
N ILE A 89 4.25 -2.04 -1.23
CA ILE A 89 4.97 -0.83 -1.64
C ILE A 89 4.86 -0.67 -3.15
N HIS A 90 4.11 0.34 -3.56
CA HIS A 90 3.79 0.67 -4.94
C HIS A 90 4.78 1.69 -5.53
N PRO A 91 4.98 1.69 -6.86
CA PRO A 91 5.64 2.79 -7.57
C PRO A 91 4.76 4.06 -7.56
N ASP A 92 5.34 5.20 -7.95
CA ASP A 92 4.63 6.48 -7.95
C ASP A 92 3.43 6.51 -8.92
N ASP A 93 3.52 5.85 -10.06
CA ASP A 93 2.44 5.84 -11.03
C ASP A 93 1.24 4.96 -10.63
N TYR A 94 1.34 4.19 -9.53
CA TYR A 94 0.22 3.38 -9.05
C TYR A 94 -0.86 4.27 -8.39
N PRO A 95 -2.11 4.25 -8.90
CA PRO A 95 -3.15 5.17 -8.46
C PRO A 95 -3.68 4.84 -7.07
N LEU A 96 -4.03 5.89 -6.31
CA LEU A 96 -4.77 5.74 -5.05
C LEU A 96 -6.23 5.39 -5.34
N GLU A 97 -6.53 4.11 -5.43
CA GLU A 97 -7.87 3.56 -5.67
C GLU A 97 -8.62 3.28 -4.36
N PHE A 98 -9.92 3.04 -4.48
CA PHE A 98 -10.71 2.51 -3.37
C PHE A 98 -10.33 1.04 -3.16
N PHE A 99 -10.08 0.63 -1.91
CA PHE A 99 -9.81 -0.76 -1.58
C PHE A 99 -10.44 -1.20 -0.25
N GLU A 100 -10.88 -2.45 -0.22
CA GLU A 100 -11.39 -3.14 0.97
C GLU A 100 -10.27 -3.90 1.70
N TYR A 101 -10.60 -4.55 2.83
CA TYR A 101 -9.67 -5.38 3.60
C TYR A 101 -9.15 -6.59 2.83
N HIS A 102 -9.99 -7.19 1.98
CA HIS A 102 -9.58 -8.11 0.93
C HIS A 102 -9.62 -7.31 -0.36
N SER A 103 -8.49 -6.72 -0.75
CA SER A 103 -8.33 -6.30 -2.14
C SER A 103 -8.64 -7.51 -3.03
N GLU A 104 -9.52 -7.34 -4.00
CA GLU A 104 -9.66 -8.31 -5.10
C GLU A 104 -8.26 -8.68 -5.59
N LEU A 105 -8.03 -9.97 -5.90
CA LEU A 105 -6.71 -10.49 -6.24
C LEU A 105 -6.22 -9.84 -7.54
N HIS A 106 -5.62 -8.66 -7.42
CA HIS A 106 -4.94 -7.98 -8.51
C HIS A 106 -3.47 -8.38 -8.47
N GLU A 107 -2.97 -8.84 -9.61
CA GLU A 107 -1.56 -9.17 -9.76
C GLU A 107 -0.72 -7.89 -9.69
N ALA A 108 0.38 -7.95 -8.95
CA ALA A 108 1.37 -6.90 -9.00
C ALA A 108 1.95 -6.79 -10.43
N PRO A 109 2.19 -5.57 -10.95
CA PRO A 109 2.80 -5.40 -12.26
C PRO A 109 4.09 -6.24 -12.36
N GLN A 110 4.08 -7.17 -13.31
CA GLN A 110 5.21 -8.06 -13.58
C GLN A 110 6.19 -7.35 -14.50
N ARG A 111 7.48 -7.56 -14.27
CA ARG A 111 8.52 -7.09 -15.19
C ARG A 111 8.32 -7.75 -16.55
N PRO A 112 8.43 -7.05 -17.70
CA PRO A 112 8.63 -7.75 -18.95
C PRO A 112 9.97 -8.51 -18.87
N SER A 113 9.91 -9.83 -19.10
CA SER A 113 11.10 -10.68 -19.20
C SER A 113 12.05 -10.07 -20.23
N LYS A 114 13.29 -9.76 -19.82
CA LYS A 114 14.34 -9.35 -20.75
C LYS A 114 14.59 -10.53 -21.68
N ARG A 115 14.13 -10.42 -22.94
CA ARG A 115 14.68 -11.17 -24.06
C ARG A 115 15.90 -10.45 -24.60
#